data_AF-A0A9W4X182-F1
#
_entry.id   AF-A0A9W4X182-F1
#
_cell.length_a   1.000
_cell.length_b   1.000
_cell.length_c   1.000
_cell.angle_alpha   90.00
_cell.angle_beta   90.00
_cell.angle_gamma   90.00
#
_symmetry.space_group_name_H-M   'P 1'
#
loop_
_entity.id
_entity.type
_entity.pdbx_description
1 polymer ?
#
loop_
_entity_poly.entity_id
_entity_poly.type
_entity_poly.pdbx_seq_one_letter_code
_entity_poly.pdbx_strand_id
1 'polypeptide(L)' 'MAKKSRNNRRKTAGKFTTNPTQYLPLCNLTKYDHTYDRATDLITVTNKRQDRVVGVFDYPELCEYM' A
#
# COMPACT_ATOMS: atom_id res chain seq x y z
N MET A 1 3.94 -21.98 26.34
CA MET A 1 4.26 -20.58 25.97
C MET A 1 4.71 -20.57 24.51
N ALA A 2 3.91 -20.01 23.61
CA ALA A 2 4.21 -20.02 22.18
C ALA A 2 5.42 -19.11 21.86
N LYS A 3 6.42 -19.66 21.16
CA LYS A 3 7.61 -18.91 20.72
C LYS A 3 7.17 -17.80 19.76
N LYS A 4 7.35 -16.54 20.18
CA LYS A 4 7.16 -15.36 19.32
C LYS A 4 8.21 -15.40 18.20
N SER A 5 7.78 -15.80 17.00
CA SER A 5 8.60 -15.70 15.80
C SER A 5 8.94 -14.22 15.56
N ARG A 6 10.23 -13.88 15.65
CA ARG A 6 10.72 -12.55 15.30
C ARG A 6 10.94 -12.52 13.79
N ASN A 7 9.85 -12.39 13.03
CA ASN A 7 9.98 -12.06 11.61
C ASN A 7 10.40 -10.58 11.51
N ASN A 8 11.32 -10.26 10.60
CA ASN A 8 11.69 -8.87 10.32
C ASN A 8 10.52 -8.06 9.72
N ARG A 9 9.44 -8.75 9.32
CA ARG A 9 8.19 -8.21 8.76
C ARG A 9 7.34 -7.47 9.81
N ARG A 10 7.48 -7.80 11.11
CA ARG A 10 6.79 -7.12 12.22
C ARG A 10 7.28 -5.68 12.46
N LYS A 11 8.36 -5.25 11.78
CA LYS A 11 8.92 -3.90 11.90
C LYS A 11 8.78 -3.07 10.61
N THR A 12 8.03 -3.52 9.62
CA THR A 12 7.82 -2.80 8.35
C THR A 12 6.43 -2.21 8.18
N ALA A 13 5.43 -2.62 8.97
CA ALA A 13 4.17 -1.89 9.11
C ALA A 13 4.49 -0.45 9.53
N GLY A 14 4.08 0.54 8.74
CA GLY A 14 4.39 1.96 8.98
C GLY A 14 5.70 2.49 8.38
N LYS A 15 6.59 1.68 7.79
CA LYS A 15 7.86 2.18 7.22
C LYS A 15 7.74 2.70 5.79
N PHE A 16 6.78 2.17 5.04
CA PHE A 16 6.48 2.58 3.66
C PHE A 16 5.06 3.15 3.52
N THR A 17 4.27 3.15 4.60
CA THR A 17 2.83 3.42 4.50
C THR A 17 2.55 4.90 4.68
N THR A 18 2.32 5.50 3.53
CA THR A 18 1.50 6.69 3.40
C THR A 18 0.18 6.46 4.16
N ASN A 19 -0.21 7.37 5.06
CA ASN A 19 -1.46 7.28 5.84
C ASN A 19 -2.62 6.83 4.92
N PRO A 20 -3.43 5.81 5.28
CA PRO A 20 -4.45 5.26 4.39
C PRO A 20 -5.49 6.30 3.95
N THR A 21 -5.69 7.39 4.72
CA THR A 21 -6.49 8.55 4.29
C THR A 21 -5.99 9.21 3.00
N GLN A 22 -4.68 9.15 2.71
CA GLN A 22 -4.07 9.69 1.49
C GLN A 22 -4.36 8.84 0.26
N TYR A 23 -4.90 7.63 0.43
CA TYR A 23 -5.36 6.80 -0.68
C TYR A 23 -6.69 7.28 -1.28
N LEU A 24 -7.58 7.85 -0.47
CA LEU A 24 -8.90 8.33 -0.91
C LEU A 24 -8.88 9.25 -2.15
N PRO A 25 -8.03 10.31 -2.22
CA PRO A 25 -7.97 11.15 -3.42
C PRO A 25 -7.36 10.44 -4.64
N LEU A 26 -6.69 9.30 -4.44
CA LEU A 26 -6.05 8.50 -5.48
C LEU A 26 -6.98 7.43 -6.07
N CYS A 27 -8.12 7.13 -5.43
CA CYS A 27 -9.13 6.20 -5.94
C CYS A 27 -9.78 6.61 -7.28
N ASN A 28 -9.41 7.75 -7.87
CA ASN A 28 -9.87 8.16 -9.18
C ASN A 28 -9.23 7.32 -10.31
N LEU A 29 -9.90 6.23 -10.68
CA LEU A 29 -9.48 5.29 -11.73
C LEU A 29 -9.31 5.90 -13.13
N THR A 30 -9.86 7.09 -13.40
CA THR A 30 -9.64 7.78 -14.68
C THR A 30 -8.26 8.45 -14.75
N LYS A 31 -7.68 8.80 -13.59
CA LYS A 31 -6.39 9.48 -13.48
C LYS A 31 -5.26 8.56 -13.02
N TYR A 32 -5.59 7.55 -12.23
CA TYR A 32 -4.62 6.68 -11.59
C TYR A 32 -4.84 5.21 -11.92
N ASP A 33 -3.76 4.49 -12.18
CA ASP A 33 -3.75 3.03 -12.25
C ASP A 33 -3.28 2.45 -10.91
N HIS A 34 -3.82 1.29 -10.58
CA HIS A 34 -3.59 0.61 -9.32
C HIS A 34 -3.09 -0.80 -9.63
N THR A 35 -1.86 -1.09 -9.23
CA THR A 35 -1.24 -2.40 -9.44
C THR A 35 -0.98 -3.04 -8.08
N TYR A 36 -1.61 -4.18 -7.84
CA TYR A 36 -1.38 -4.98 -6.64
C TYR A 36 -0.22 -5.95 -6.87
N ASP A 37 0.82 -5.85 -6.04
CA ASP A 37 1.91 -6.81 -5.99
C ASP A 37 1.67 -7.83 -4.87
N ARG A 38 1.36 -9.05 -5.27
CA ARG A 38 1.11 -10.19 -4.38
C ARG A 38 2.36 -10.66 -3.64
N ALA A 39 3.57 -10.39 -4.14
CA ALA A 39 4.80 -10.80 -3.48
C ALA A 39 5.10 -9.94 -2.24
N THR A 40 4.75 -8.64 -2.30
CA THR A 40 4.99 -7.68 -1.23
C THR A 40 3.74 -7.28 -0.45
N ASP A 41 2.54 -7.66 -0.92
CA ASP A 41 1.24 -7.22 -0.40
C ASP A 41 1.05 -5.69 -0.47
N LEU A 42 1.58 -5.06 -1.52
CA LEU A 42 1.52 -3.61 -1.70
C LEU A 42 0.67 -3.24 -2.92
N ILE A 43 -0.07 -2.13 -2.82
CA ILE A 43 -0.66 -1.45 -3.97
C ILE A 43 0.27 -0.32 -4.38
N THR A 44 0.69 -0.34 -5.64
CA THR A 44 1.36 0.80 -6.27
C THR A 44 0.33 1.58 -7.07
N VAL A 45 0.30 2.89 -6.84
CA VAL A 45 -0.56 3.83 -7.57
C VAL A 45 0.29 4.64 -8.53
N THR A 46 -0.02 4.59 -9.81
CA THR A 46 0.66 5.35 -10.85
C THR A 46 -0.28 6.36 -11.49
N ASN A 47 0.22 7.57 -11.80
CA ASN A 47 -0.52 8.56 -12.57
C ASN A 47 -0.44 8.23 -14.06
N LYS A 48 -1.57 7.95 -14.70
CA LYS A 48 -1.63 7.52 -16.11
C LYS A 48 -1.07 8.56 -17.09
N ARG A 49 -1.17 9.85 -16.77
CA ARG A 49 -0.73 10.93 -17.66
C ARG A 49 0.77 11.16 -17.61
N GLN A 50 1.40 10.85 -16.48
CA GLN A 50 2.82 11.11 -16.23
C GLN A 50 3.65 9.84 -16.11
N ASP A 51 3.00 8.67 -16.15
CA ASP A 51 3.58 7.36 -15.90
C ASP A 51 4.47 7.32 -14.65
N ARG A 52 4.01 7.99 -13.58
CA ARG A 52 4.77 8.21 -12.36
C ARG A 52 4.08 7.56 -11.17
N VAL A 53 4.85 6.85 -10.34
CA VAL A 53 4.37 6.37 -9.04
C VAL A 53 4.06 7.57 -8.14
N VAL A 54 2.81 7.67 -7.71
CA VAL A 54 2.30 8.73 -6.82
C VAL A 54 2.10 8.24 -5.39
N GLY A 55 1.99 6.92 -5.19
CA GLY A 55 1.89 6.34 -3.87
C GLY A 55 2.10 4.84 -3.88
N VAL A 56 2.58 4.33 -2.74
CA VAL A 56 2.68 2.90 -2.45
C VAL A 56 2.01 2.68 -1.09
N PHE A 57 1.12 1.72 -1.03
CA PHE A 57 0.26 1.46 0.12
C PHE A 57 0.27 -0.02 0.48
N ASP A 58 0.13 -0.33 1.76
CA ASP A 58 -0.01 -1.70 2.24
C ASP A 58 -1.47 -2.15 2.07
N TYR A 59 -1.68 -3.24 1.34
CA TYR A 59 -3.01 -3.72 0.97
C TYR A 59 -3.83 -4.14 2.20
N PRO A 60 -3.31 -4.97 3.12
CA PRO A 60 -3.95 -5.24 4.40
C PRO A 60 -4.37 -3.98 5.17
N GLU A 61 -3.49 -2.98 5.31
CA GLU A 61 -3.80 -1.74 6.04
C GLU A 61 -4.92 -0.93 5.34
N LEU A 62 -4.92 -0.91 4.00
CA LEU A 62 -5.99 -0.28 3.22
C LEU A 62 -7.33 -1.01 3.36
N CYS A 63 -7.32 -2.35 3.36
CA CYS A 63 -8.53 -3.15 3.52
C CYS A 63 -9.16 -3.02 4.91
N GLU A 64 -8.36 -2.80 5.96
CA GLU A 64 -8.89 -2.53 7.31
C GLU A 64 -9.44 -1.10 7.44
N TYR A 65 -8.98 -0.18 6.60
CA TYR A 65 -9.36 1.23 6.63
C TYR A 65 -10.62 1.56 5.82
N MET A 66 -10.80 0.92 4.66
CA MET A 66 -11.93 1.14 3.74
C MET A 66 -13.19 0.37 4.16
#